data_AF-A0A503WY00-F1
#
_entry.id   AF-A0A503WY00-F1
#
_cell.length_a   1.000
_cell.length_b   1.000
_cell.length_c   1.000
_cell.angle_alpha   90.00
_cell.angle_beta   90.00
_cell.angle_gamma   90.00
#
_symmetry.space_group_name_H-M   'P 1'
#
loop_
_entity.id
_entity.type
_entity.pdbx_description
1 polymer ?
#
loop_
_entity_poly.entity_id
_entity_poly.type
_entity_poly.pdbx_seq_one_letter_code
_entity_poly.pdbx_strand_id
1 'polypeptide(L)'
;MRELPKDIDADVVIEIGRLLEENTAFVPVRVHELAARVKRKVTTRLPDSSIEELIVEMASARQLAMAFDLPDTENVVQIPVHRPKR
;
A
#
# COMPACT_ATOMS: atom_id res chain seq x y z
N MET A 1 17.54 10.56 8.32
CA MET A 1 16.71 10.89 7.14
C MET A 1 17.52 10.52 5.92
N ARG A 2 17.04 9.58 5.09
CA ARG A 2 17.67 9.33 3.79
C ARG A 2 17.45 10.55 2.90
N GLU A 3 18.40 10.85 2.02
CA GLU A 3 18.14 11.80 0.95
C GLU A 3 17.05 11.21 0.05
N LEU A 4 15.96 11.96 -0.12
CA LEU A 4 14.91 11.59 -1.08
C LEU A 4 15.57 11.53 -2.47
N PRO A 5 15.39 10.43 -3.23
CA PRO A 5 15.83 10.38 -4.61
C PRO A 5 15.39 11.64 -5.35
N LYS A 6 16.30 12.25 -6.12
CA LYS A 6 16.05 13.50 -6.87
C LYS A 6 14.92 13.40 -7.92
N ASP A 7 14.39 12.19 -8.11
CA ASP A 7 13.38 11.84 -9.10
C ASP A 7 12.12 11.24 -8.45
N ILE A 8 11.84 11.62 -7.19
CA ILE A 8 10.53 11.34 -6.58
C ILE A 8 9.52 12.36 -7.10
N ASP A 9 8.45 11.83 -7.67
CA ASP A 9 7.29 12.59 -8.11
C ASP A 9 6.57 13.24 -6.91
N ALA A 10 6.57 14.57 -6.86
CA ALA A 10 6.00 15.32 -5.75
C ALA A 10 4.49 15.05 -5.60
N ASP A 11 3.78 14.83 -6.70
CA ASP A 11 2.35 14.57 -6.68
C ASP A 11 2.05 13.23 -5.99
N VAL A 12 2.94 12.24 -6.15
CA VAL A 12 2.86 10.94 -5.47
C VAL A 12 3.02 11.11 -3.96
N VAL A 13 4.01 11.91 -3.51
CA VAL A 13 4.23 12.19 -2.08
C VAL A 13 3.02 12.89 -1.47
N ILE A 14 2.48 13.88 -2.18
CA ILE A 14 1.32 14.66 -1.72
C ILE A 14 0.09 13.74 -1.59
N GLU A 15 -0.19 12.92 -2.60
CA GLU A 15 -1.35 12.03 -2.57
C GLU A 15 -1.22 10.93 -1.51
N ILE A 16 -0.01 10.35 -1.32
CA ILE A 16 0.23 9.40 -0.22
C ILE A 16 -0.05 10.08 1.12
N GLY A 17 0.50 11.28 1.35
CA GLY A 17 0.28 12.03 2.59
C GLY A 17 -1.21 12.24 2.88
N ARG A 18 -1.96 12.70 1.89
CA ARG A 18 -3.40 12.92 1.98
C ARG A 18 -4.17 11.64 2.29
N LEU A 19 -3.85 10.54 1.62
CA LEU A 19 -4.53 9.25 1.84
C LEU A 19 -4.20 8.63 3.20
N LEU A 20 -3.01 8.88 3.74
CA LEU A 20 -2.64 8.47 5.09
C LEU A 20 -3.38 9.29 6.15
N GLU A 21 -3.63 10.57 5.91
CA GLU A 21 -4.43 11.44 6.81
C GLU A 21 -5.92 11.05 6.81
N GLU A 22 -6.45 10.57 5.69
CA GLU A 22 -7.79 9.97 5.62
C GLU A 22 -7.91 8.66 6.41
N ASN A 23 -6.78 8.02 6.71
CA ASN A 23 -6.78 6.71 7.37
C ASN A 23 -6.98 6.87 8.88
N THR A 24 -8.03 6.25 9.42
CA THR A 24 -8.29 6.28 10.85
C THR A 24 -7.24 5.45 11.59
N ALA A 25 -6.72 5.95 12.72
CA ALA A 25 -5.63 5.33 13.49
C ALA A 25 -5.82 3.84 13.87
N PHE A 26 -7.06 3.33 13.82
CA PHE A 26 -7.40 1.96 14.18
C PHE A 26 -7.38 0.97 13.02
N VAL A 27 -7.21 1.42 11.78
CA VAL A 27 -7.18 0.58 10.59
C VAL A 27 -5.75 0.53 10.04
N PRO A 28 -5.14 -0.66 9.94
CA PRO A 28 -3.82 -0.78 9.32
C PRO A 28 -3.82 -0.26 7.88
N VAL A 29 -2.79 0.49 7.52
CA VAL A 29 -2.51 0.90 6.14
C VAL A 29 -2.21 -0.35 5.31
N ARG A 30 -3.11 -0.72 4.39
CA ARG A 30 -2.85 -1.77 3.39
C ARG A 30 -1.93 -1.22 2.31
N VAL A 31 -0.66 -1.65 2.32
CA VAL A 31 0.40 -1.01 1.54
C VAL A 31 0.15 -1.19 0.04
N HIS A 32 -0.17 -2.41 -0.40
CA HIS A 32 -0.36 -2.70 -1.82
C HIS A 32 -1.62 -2.01 -2.35
N GLU A 33 -2.74 -2.11 -1.62
CA GLU A 33 -3.98 -1.40 -1.99
C GLU A 33 -3.78 0.11 -2.07
N LEU A 34 -3.05 0.69 -1.11
CA LEU A 34 -2.80 2.13 -1.08
C LEU A 34 -1.93 2.56 -2.28
N ALA A 35 -0.91 1.79 -2.63
CA ALA A 35 -0.10 2.05 -3.83
C ALA A 35 -0.96 2.01 -5.10
N ALA A 36 -1.85 1.01 -5.22
CA ALA A 36 -2.80 0.94 -6.33
C ALA A 36 -3.76 2.14 -6.36
N ARG A 37 -4.20 2.66 -5.20
CA ARG A 37 -5.03 3.87 -5.10
C ARG A 37 -4.28 5.11 -5.58
N VAL A 38 -3.01 5.26 -5.21
CA VAL A 38 -2.16 6.39 -5.63
C VAL A 38 -1.98 6.38 -7.13
N LYS A 39 -1.65 5.23 -7.73
CA LYS A 39 -1.51 5.09 -9.19
C LYS A 39 -2.77 5.43 -9.98
N ARG A 40 -3.95 5.21 -9.40
CA ARG A 40 -5.22 5.59 -10.06
C ARG A 40 -5.48 7.09 -10.05
N LYS A 41 -4.80 7.85 -9.18
CA LYS A 41 -5.06 9.29 -8.98
C LYS A 41 -3.95 10.18 -9.50
N VAL A 42 -2.72 9.69 -9.54
CA VAL A 42 -1.53 10.44 -9.96
C VAL A 42 -0.90 9.76 -11.16
N THR A 43 -0.62 10.53 -12.21
CA THR A 43 0.16 10.04 -13.35
C THR A 43 1.64 10.06 -12.99
N THR A 44 2.22 8.90 -12.73
CA THR A 44 3.63 8.80 -12.35
C THR A 44 4.37 7.71 -13.14
N ARG A 45 5.69 7.85 -13.25
CA ARG A 45 6.58 6.84 -13.84
C ARG A 45 7.18 5.90 -12.79
N LEU A 46 6.92 6.14 -11.51
CA LEU A 46 7.44 5.30 -10.44
C LEU A 46 6.86 3.89 -10.52
N PRO A 47 7.70 2.84 -10.36
CA PRO A 47 7.22 1.47 -10.25
C PRO A 47 6.44 1.29 -8.94
N ASP A 48 5.55 0.30 -8.90
CA ASP A 48 4.71 0.04 -7.72
C ASP A 48 5.54 -0.16 -6.46
N SER A 49 6.65 -0.89 -6.56
CA SER A 49 7.57 -1.11 -5.45
C SER A 49 8.14 0.18 -4.86
N SER A 50 8.39 1.20 -5.67
CA SER A 50 8.89 2.50 -5.19
C SER A 50 7.79 3.31 -4.51
N ILE A 51 6.55 3.20 -5.00
CA ILE A 51 5.38 3.81 -4.35
C ILE A 51 5.12 3.12 -3.00
N GLU A 52 5.20 1.79 -2.96
CA GLU A 52 5.06 1.01 -1.72
C GLU A 52 6.16 1.34 -0.71
N GLU A 53 7.43 1.43 -1.11
CA GLU A 53 8.53 1.84 -0.23
C GLU A 53 8.28 3.23 0.36
N LEU A 54 7.84 4.19 -0.46
CA LEU A 54 7.50 5.54 -0.01
C LEU A 54 6.31 5.54 0.97
N ILE A 55 5.28 4.73 0.72
CA ILE A 55 4.16 4.53 1.65
C ILE A 55 4.67 4.01 3.00
N VAL A 56 5.55 3.00 2.99
CA VAL A 56 6.11 2.41 4.21
C VAL A 56 6.91 3.45 4.99
N GLU A 57 7.76 4.23 4.31
CA GLU A 57 8.54 5.30 4.96
C GLU A 57 7.62 6.35 5.60
N MET A 58 6.61 6.82 4.85
CA MET A 58 5.68 7.86 5.29
C MET A 58 4.74 7.40 6.42
N ALA A 59 4.26 6.15 6.37
CA ALA A 59 3.43 5.55 7.39
C ALA A 59 4.23 5.25 8.66
N SER A 60 5.48 4.76 8.52
CA SER A 60 6.39 4.54 9.64
C SER A 60 6.71 5.83 10.38
N ALA A 61 6.99 6.93 9.66
CA ALA A 61 7.23 8.24 10.27
C ALA A 61 6.03 8.75 11.09
N ARG A 62 4.81 8.30 10.75
CA ARG A 62 3.56 8.64 11.45
C ARG A 62 3.14 7.60 12.49
N GLN A 63 3.95 6.55 12.71
CA GLN A 63 3.66 5.44 13.63
C GLN A 63 2.32 4.74 13.33
N LEU A 64 1.95 4.66 12.05
CA LEU A 64 0.73 3.97 11.63
C LEU A 64 0.98 2.46 11.55
N ALA A 65 -0.01 1.67 11.98
CA ALA A 65 -0.02 0.24 11.72
C ALA A 65 -0.10 -0.01 10.21
N MET A 66 0.62 -1.02 9.72
CA MET A 66 0.66 -1.38 8.30
C MET A 66 0.33 -2.87 8.13
N ALA A 67 -0.34 -3.19 7.05
CA ALA A 67 -0.57 -4.55 6.57
C ALA A 67 0.05 -4.70 5.18
N PHE A 68 0.87 -5.73 5.01
CA PHE A 68 1.46 -6.10 3.73
C PHE A 68 0.63 -7.22 3.12
N ASP A 69 -0.15 -6.86 2.11
CA ASP A 69 -1.01 -7.75 1.32
C ASP A 69 -0.31 -8.19 0.03
N LEU A 70 -0.66 -9.38 -0.47
CA LEU A 70 -0.17 -9.87 -1.76
C LEU A 70 -1.02 -9.27 -2.90
N PRO A 71 -0.40 -8.91 -4.04
CA PRO A 71 -1.15 -8.51 -5.23
C PRO A 71 -2.12 -9.62 -5.66
N ASP A 72 -3.37 -9.26 -5.90
CA ASP A 72 -4.40 -10.13 -6.53
C ASP A 72 -4.68 -11.48 -5.86
N THR A 73 -4.29 -11.66 -4.61
CA THR A 73 -4.76 -12.77 -3.78
C THR A 73 -5.35 -12.19 -2.52
N GLU A 74 -6.69 -12.24 -2.40
CA GLU A 74 -7.24 -12.36 -1.06
C GLU A 74 -6.45 -13.48 -0.38
N ASN A 75 -6.00 -13.27 0.85
CA ASN A 75 -5.23 -14.25 1.62
C ASN A 75 -6.13 -15.46 1.99
N VAL A 76 -6.73 -16.11 0.99
CA VAL A 76 -7.65 -17.22 1.09
C VAL A 76 -6.88 -18.50 0.79
N VAL A 77 -6.62 -19.26 1.85
CA VAL A 77 -6.29 -20.67 1.68
C VAL A 77 -7.58 -21.37 1.23
N GLN A 78 -7.62 -21.83 -0.02
CA GLN A 78 -8.74 -22.64 -0.49
C GLN A 78 -8.76 -23.97 0.28
N ILE A 79 -9.68 -24.12 1.23
CA ILE A 79 -9.88 -25.38 1.95
C ILE A 79 -10.59 -26.35 1.00
N PRO A 80 -10.03 -27.53 0.70
CA PRO A 80 -10.68 -28.51 -0.16
C PRO A 80 -12.02 -28.94 0.45
N VAL A 81 -13.11 -28.78 -0.31
CA VAL A 81 -14.43 -29.26 0.09
C VAL A 81 -14.44 -30.78 -0.02
N HIS A 82 -14.34 -31.49 1.12
CA HIS A 82 -14.45 -32.94 1.15
C HIS A 82 -15.89 -33.36 0.81
N ARG A 83 -16.13 -33.87 -0.39
CA ARG A 83 -17.42 -34.46 -0.75
C ARG A 83 -17.45 -35.93 -0.29
N PRO A 84 -18.38 -36.33 0.58
CA PRO A 84 -18.52 -37.74 0.95
C PRO A 84 -18.92 -38.55 -0.29
N LYS A 85 -18.19 -39.65 -0.54
CA LYS A 85 -18.57 -40.62 -1.57
C LYS A 85 -19.89 -41.27 -1.16
N ARG A 86 -20.88 -41.23 -2.05
CA ARG A 86 -22.12 -42.00 -1.92
C ARG A 86 -21.88 -43.46 -2.26
#